data_AF-X1GW80-F1
#
_entry.id   AF-X1GW80-F1
#
_cell.length_a   1.000
_cell.length_b   1.000
_cell.length_c   1.000
_cell.angle_alpha   90.00
_cell.angle_beta   90.00
_cell.angle_gamma   90.00
#
_symmetry.space_group_name_H-M   'P 1'
#
loop_
_entity.id
_entity.type
_entity.pdbx_description
1 polymer ?
#
loop_
_entity_poly.entity_id
_entity_poly.type
_entity_poly.pdbx_seq_one_letter_code
_entity_poly.pdbx_strand_id
1 'polypeptide(L)'
;SIDLYRASCFAATISTIFLFLFIDFTSRESVSPINIALISLLSGMVFILVWQENSIIFYDGFGYPSIKTSGIFAVVGNLVLLLNVLFYLYWALRISIKAPQKLRKSSLTFLCGTLLLLSGFFIWSAKYLLMAPIGIFFTGTGMLVSIISWVKEPKILYILPFKAYRLIVLHGKSGVPLFNYNWVEYKVDEAIYSGLLHALNNAIQILKRGSIKHILLTEGVLILKKSENVLVGLIADKTSKFLTNLCKSSTI
;
A
#
# COMPACT_ATOMS: atom_id res chain seq x y z
N SER A 1 15.82 -31.07 -5.35
CA SER A 1 16.91 -31.23 -4.37
C SER A 1 16.56 -30.44 -3.11
N ILE A 2 17.09 -30.85 -1.94
CA ILE A 2 16.90 -30.11 -0.68
C ILE A 2 17.49 -28.70 -0.80
N ASP A 3 18.62 -28.55 -1.48
CA ASP A 3 19.29 -27.24 -1.64
C ASP A 3 18.46 -26.24 -2.44
N LEU A 4 17.75 -26.71 -3.49
CA LEU A 4 16.83 -25.86 -4.25
C LEU A 4 15.65 -25.40 -3.37
N TYR A 5 15.17 -26.25 -2.48
CA TYR A 5 14.11 -25.91 -1.53
C TYR A 5 14.60 -24.90 -0.47
N ARG A 6 15.83 -25.07 0.04
CA ARG A 6 16.46 -24.09 0.94
C ARG A 6 16.62 -22.73 0.26
N ALA A 7 17.06 -22.71 -1.00
CA ALA A 7 17.18 -21.50 -1.79
C ALA A 7 15.82 -20.81 -2.02
N SER A 8 14.75 -21.58 -2.27
CA SER A 8 13.41 -21.01 -2.42
C SER A 8 12.86 -20.44 -1.10
N CYS A 9 13.13 -21.08 0.04
CA CYS A 9 12.82 -20.53 1.36
C CYS A 9 13.54 -19.20 1.59
N PHE A 10 14.83 -19.11 1.26
CA PHE A 10 15.59 -17.85 1.37
C PHE A 10 14.98 -16.73 0.52
N ALA A 11 14.66 -17.02 -0.74
CA ALA A 11 13.99 -16.06 -1.62
C ALA A 11 12.62 -15.63 -1.07
N ALA A 12 11.85 -16.55 -0.50
CA ALA A 12 10.56 -16.26 0.12
C ALA A 12 10.70 -15.37 1.37
N THR A 13 11.74 -15.59 2.20
CA THR A 13 12.05 -14.75 3.36
C THR A 13 12.36 -13.31 2.95
N ILE A 14 13.22 -13.13 1.95
CA ILE A 14 13.55 -11.80 1.40
C ILE A 14 12.29 -11.13 0.83
N SER A 15 11.52 -11.88 0.03
CA SER A 15 10.29 -11.37 -0.59
C SER A 15 9.26 -10.94 0.46
N THR A 16 9.18 -11.66 1.58
CA THR A 16 8.29 -11.32 2.71
C THR A 16 8.67 -9.96 3.31
N ILE A 17 9.96 -9.71 3.55
CA ILE A 17 10.43 -8.43 4.10
C ILE A 17 10.06 -7.29 3.14
N PHE A 18 10.33 -7.44 1.84
CA PHE A 18 9.98 -6.43 0.85
C PHE A 18 8.47 -6.20 0.72
N LEU A 19 7.66 -7.25 0.79
CA LEU A 19 6.21 -7.15 0.78
C LEU A 19 5.70 -6.34 1.99
N PHE A 20 6.26 -6.57 3.17
CA PHE A 20 5.91 -5.80 4.37
C PHE A 20 6.32 -4.34 4.27
N LEU A 21 7.54 -4.07 3.80
CA LEU A 21 8.00 -2.71 3.54
C LEU A 21 7.05 -2.00 2.56
N PHE A 22 6.64 -2.69 1.50
CA PHE A 22 5.70 -2.16 0.51
C PHE A 22 4.31 -1.88 1.10
N ILE A 23 3.74 -2.82 1.85
CA ILE A 23 2.42 -2.66 2.49
C ILE A 23 2.44 -1.51 3.50
N ASP A 24 3.48 -1.42 4.33
CA ASP A 24 3.56 -0.39 5.37
C ASP A 24 3.82 1.00 4.76
N PHE A 25 4.72 1.08 3.77
CA PHE A 25 4.98 2.30 3.01
C PHE A 25 3.73 2.81 2.30
N THR A 26 3.00 1.95 1.58
CA THR A 26 1.74 2.34 0.92
C THR A 26 0.62 2.69 1.91
N SER A 27 0.66 2.12 3.13
CA SER A 27 -0.35 2.34 4.16
C SER A 27 -0.14 3.59 5.01
N ARG A 28 1.10 4.01 5.24
CA ARG A 28 1.44 5.04 6.24
C ARG A 28 2.43 6.11 5.73
N GLU A 29 2.92 6.01 4.50
CA GLU A 29 4.03 6.81 3.92
C GLU A 29 5.35 6.76 4.71
N SER A 30 5.39 5.97 5.78
CA SER A 30 6.53 5.75 6.65
C SER A 30 6.51 4.30 7.09
N VAL A 31 7.69 3.72 7.25
CA VAL A 31 7.80 2.33 7.67
C VAL A 31 8.01 2.31 9.18
N SER A 32 7.16 1.58 9.89
CA SER A 32 7.24 1.38 11.34
C SER A 32 8.45 0.52 11.66
N PRO A 33 9.45 1.05 12.41
CA PRO A 33 10.64 0.29 12.77
C PRO A 33 10.30 -0.99 13.55
N ILE A 34 9.25 -0.94 14.36
CA ILE A 34 8.77 -2.07 15.17
C ILE A 34 8.26 -3.21 14.28
N ASN A 35 7.49 -2.88 13.22
CA ASN A 35 6.96 -3.88 12.29
C ASN A 35 8.11 -4.54 11.50
N ILE A 36 9.09 -3.75 11.04
CA ILE A 36 10.28 -4.27 10.36
C ILE A 36 11.07 -5.18 11.30
N ALA A 37 11.35 -4.73 12.53
CA ALA A 37 12.12 -5.52 13.47
C ALA A 37 11.45 -6.87 13.77
N LEU A 38 10.13 -6.87 13.96
CA LEU A 38 9.37 -8.09 14.22
C LEU A 38 9.39 -9.04 13.01
N ILE A 39 9.12 -8.54 11.80
CA ILE A 39 9.13 -9.41 10.62
C ILE A 39 10.54 -9.92 10.31
N SER A 40 11.57 -9.08 10.44
CA SER A 40 12.97 -9.47 10.25
C SER A 40 13.41 -10.52 11.26
N LEU A 41 12.99 -10.42 12.52
CA LEU A 41 13.29 -11.42 13.55
C LEU A 41 12.64 -12.76 13.21
N LEU A 42 11.35 -12.76 12.86
CA LEU A 42 10.63 -13.99 12.49
C LEU A 42 11.19 -14.61 11.20
N SER A 43 11.47 -13.78 10.19
CA SER A 43 12.12 -14.17 8.94
C SER A 43 13.52 -14.76 9.18
N GLY A 44 14.31 -14.17 10.08
CA GLY A 44 15.60 -14.68 10.50
C GLY A 44 15.50 -16.03 11.21
N MET A 45 14.49 -16.23 12.06
CA MET A 45 14.22 -17.52 12.67
C MET A 45 13.90 -18.59 11.62
N VAL A 46 13.01 -18.30 10.66
CA VAL A 46 12.71 -19.22 9.54
C VAL A 46 13.99 -19.57 8.77
N PHE A 47 14.85 -18.58 8.51
CA PHE A 47 16.12 -18.78 7.83
C PHE A 47 17.07 -19.69 8.61
N ILE A 48 17.22 -19.54 9.92
CA ILE A 48 18.07 -20.43 10.73
C ILE A 48 17.50 -21.85 10.78
N LEU A 49 16.18 -21.97 10.95
CA LEU A 49 15.50 -23.25 11.12
C LEU A 49 15.53 -24.12 9.85
N VAL A 50 15.61 -23.54 8.65
CA VAL A 50 15.70 -24.30 7.39
C VAL A 50 17.00 -25.10 7.24
N TRP A 51 18.04 -24.73 8.00
CA TRP A 51 19.34 -25.42 8.00
C TRP A 51 19.45 -26.49 9.08
N GLN A 52 18.51 -26.57 10.02
CA GLN A 52 18.53 -27.62 11.04
C GLN A 52 18.32 -29.00 10.43
N GLU A 53 18.94 -30.01 11.05
CA GLU A 53 18.69 -31.41 10.72
C GLU A 53 17.21 -31.75 10.90
N ASN A 54 16.66 -32.58 10.01
CA ASN A 54 15.25 -32.98 9.99
C ASN A 54 14.22 -31.84 9.82
N SER A 55 14.64 -30.60 9.52
CA SER A 55 13.73 -29.50 9.16
C SER A 55 12.92 -29.81 7.89
N ILE A 56 13.55 -30.53 6.97
CA ILE A 56 13.00 -30.95 5.69
C ILE A 56 13.06 -32.47 5.62
N ILE A 57 11.91 -33.11 5.40
CA ILE A 57 11.81 -34.56 5.26
C ILE A 57 11.25 -34.93 3.89
N PHE A 58 11.74 -36.04 3.35
CA PHE A 58 11.10 -36.67 2.20
C PHE A 58 9.84 -37.38 2.67
N TYR A 59 8.78 -37.23 1.88
CA TYR A 59 7.50 -37.82 2.17
C TYR A 59 6.87 -38.29 0.85
N ASP A 60 6.53 -39.57 0.79
CA ASP A 60 5.87 -40.16 -0.38
C ASP A 60 4.36 -39.86 -0.31
N GLY A 61 4.01 -38.68 -0.82
CA GLY A 61 2.63 -38.26 -1.00
C GLY A 61 2.19 -38.47 -2.43
N PHE A 62 1.00 -39.06 -2.65
CA PHE A 62 0.42 -39.25 -3.99
C PHE A 62 1.26 -40.12 -4.95
N GLY A 63 2.07 -41.04 -4.41
CA GLY A 63 2.87 -41.97 -5.23
C GLY A 63 4.12 -41.33 -5.86
N TYR A 64 4.50 -40.12 -5.46
CA TYR A 64 5.78 -39.50 -5.82
C TYR A 64 6.51 -38.96 -4.59
N PRO A 65 7.85 -38.95 -4.59
CA PRO A 65 8.62 -38.37 -3.52
C PRO A 65 8.41 -36.86 -3.50
N SER A 66 7.88 -36.36 -2.39
CA SER A 66 7.66 -34.93 -2.15
C SER A 66 8.47 -34.45 -0.94
N ILE A 67 8.61 -33.13 -0.84
CA ILE A 67 9.36 -32.49 0.23
C ILE A 67 8.35 -31.84 1.18
N LYS A 68 8.47 -32.12 2.48
CA LYS A 68 7.62 -31.54 3.52
C LYS A 68 8.47 -30.91 4.61
N THR A 69 7.98 -29.79 5.16
CA THR A 69 8.56 -29.16 6.35
C THR A 69 8.16 -29.94 7.61
N SER A 70 9.09 -30.04 8.56
CA SER A 70 8.93 -30.86 9.76
C SER A 70 9.40 -30.12 11.03
N GLY A 71 9.01 -30.64 12.20
CA GLY A 71 9.43 -30.11 13.50
C GLY A 71 9.07 -28.64 13.75
N ILE A 72 9.96 -27.92 14.43
CA ILE A 72 9.78 -26.52 14.79
C ILE A 72 9.78 -25.59 13.56
N PHE A 73 10.49 -25.96 12.50
CA PHE A 73 10.50 -25.21 11.24
C PHE A 73 9.11 -25.13 10.62
N ALA A 74 8.36 -26.24 10.61
CA ALA A 74 6.98 -26.24 10.10
C ALA A 74 6.06 -25.32 10.90
N VAL A 75 6.21 -25.27 12.22
CA VAL A 75 5.37 -24.42 13.09
C VAL A 75 5.69 -22.94 12.87
N VAL A 76 6.97 -22.57 12.95
CA VAL A 76 7.41 -21.18 12.78
C VAL A 76 7.14 -20.69 11.35
N GLY A 77 7.42 -21.52 10.34
CA GLY A 77 7.14 -21.21 8.94
C GLY A 77 5.66 -20.95 8.67
N ASN A 78 4.76 -21.80 9.21
CA ASN A 78 3.32 -21.60 9.07
C ASN A 78 2.83 -20.36 9.82
N LEU A 79 3.41 -20.04 10.98
CA LEU A 79 3.08 -18.82 11.72
C LEU A 79 3.46 -17.56 10.92
N VAL A 80 4.66 -17.54 10.31
CA VAL A 80 5.08 -16.42 9.45
C VAL A 80 4.18 -16.29 8.23
N LEU A 81 3.86 -17.39 7.56
CA LEU A 81 2.93 -17.38 6.42
C LEU A 81 1.53 -16.89 6.82
N LEU A 82 1.00 -17.32 7.96
CA LEU A 82 -0.29 -16.85 8.47
C LEU A 82 -0.25 -15.34 8.74
N LEU A 83 0.78 -14.85 9.42
CA LEU A 83 0.95 -13.41 9.66
C LEU A 83 1.00 -12.64 8.34
N ASN A 84 1.77 -13.10 7.35
CA ASN A 84 1.83 -12.47 6.04
C ASN A 84 0.46 -12.35 5.39
N VAL A 85 -0.32 -13.44 5.38
CA VAL A 85 -1.66 -13.46 4.79
C VAL A 85 -2.62 -12.54 5.55
N LEU A 86 -2.55 -12.51 6.89
CA LEU A 86 -3.37 -11.61 7.71
C LEU A 86 -3.03 -10.14 7.49
N PHE A 87 -1.76 -9.78 7.38
CA PHE A 87 -1.33 -8.43 7.04
C PHE A 87 -1.79 -8.02 5.64
N TYR A 88 -1.68 -8.92 4.67
CA TYR A 88 -2.17 -8.70 3.31
C TYR A 88 -3.70 -8.51 3.28
N LEU A 89 -4.45 -9.29 4.05
CA LEU A 89 -5.90 -9.15 4.22
C LEU A 89 -6.28 -7.83 4.90
N TYR A 90 -5.59 -7.46 5.98
CA TYR A 90 -5.79 -6.18 6.66
C TYR A 90 -5.62 -5.02 5.67
N TRP A 91 -4.57 -5.06 4.86
CA TRP A 91 -4.30 -4.06 3.84
C TRP A 91 -5.39 -4.03 2.75
N ALA A 92 -5.78 -5.19 2.23
CA ALA A 92 -6.86 -5.30 1.25
C ALA A 92 -8.20 -4.77 1.77
N LEU A 93 -8.59 -5.14 3.00
CA LEU A 93 -9.79 -4.64 3.65
C LEU A 93 -9.75 -3.12 3.80
N ARG A 94 -8.61 -2.57 4.25
CA ARG A 94 -8.45 -1.13 4.44
C ARG A 94 -8.59 -0.37 3.12
N ILE A 95 -8.05 -0.91 2.03
CA ILE A 95 -8.20 -0.37 0.67
C ILE A 95 -9.67 -0.42 0.24
N SER A 96 -10.34 -1.58 0.36
CA SER A 96 -11.72 -1.74 -0.10
C SER A 96 -12.71 -0.87 0.67
N ILE A 97 -12.49 -0.64 1.97
CA ILE A 97 -13.33 0.23 2.80
C ILE A 97 -13.18 1.70 2.41
N LYS A 98 -11.96 2.14 2.05
CA LYS A 98 -11.67 3.55 1.75
C LYS A 98 -11.74 3.89 0.26
N ALA A 99 -11.97 2.91 -0.62
CA ALA A 99 -11.96 3.12 -2.05
C ALA A 99 -13.12 4.03 -2.51
N PRO A 100 -12.88 5.05 -3.36
CA PRO A 100 -13.94 5.85 -3.96
C PRO A 100 -14.81 4.98 -4.90
N GLN A 101 -16.06 5.40 -5.14
CA GLN A 101 -17.03 4.61 -5.94
C GLN A 101 -16.47 4.14 -7.30
N LYS A 102 -15.69 4.99 -7.98
CA LYS A 102 -15.04 4.65 -9.27
C LYS A 102 -14.05 3.48 -9.17
N LEU A 103 -13.35 3.34 -8.04
CA LEU A 103 -12.36 2.28 -7.79
C LEU A 103 -12.92 1.11 -6.99
N ARG A 104 -14.17 1.17 -6.53
CA ARG A 104 -14.77 0.19 -5.63
C ARG A 104 -14.77 -1.22 -6.22
N LYS A 105 -15.14 -1.36 -7.51
CA LYS A 105 -15.15 -2.67 -8.20
C LYS A 105 -13.77 -3.33 -8.18
N SER A 106 -12.75 -2.60 -8.60
CA SER A 106 -11.38 -3.11 -8.67
C SER A 106 -10.81 -3.40 -7.27
N SER A 107 -11.15 -2.58 -6.27
CA SER A 107 -10.78 -2.84 -4.86
C SER A 107 -11.45 -4.10 -4.29
N LEU A 108 -12.68 -4.42 -4.71
CA LEU A 108 -13.36 -5.65 -4.31
C LEU A 108 -12.77 -6.88 -5.01
N THR A 109 -12.34 -6.75 -6.26
CA THR A 109 -11.57 -7.81 -6.95
C THR A 109 -10.28 -8.12 -6.21
N PHE A 110 -9.58 -7.09 -5.72
CA PHE A 110 -8.37 -7.25 -4.90
C PHE A 110 -8.65 -7.99 -3.59
N LEU A 111 -9.72 -7.61 -2.88
CA LEU A 111 -10.15 -8.29 -1.66
C LEU A 111 -10.56 -9.75 -1.93
N CYS A 112 -11.26 -10.03 -3.03
CA CYS A 112 -11.63 -11.38 -3.43
C CYS A 112 -10.38 -12.26 -3.66
N GLY A 113 -9.38 -11.75 -4.39
CA GLY A 113 -8.10 -12.46 -4.56
C GLY A 113 -7.39 -12.73 -3.23
N THR A 114 -7.47 -11.78 -2.30
CA THR A 114 -6.89 -11.92 -0.95
C THR A 114 -7.63 -12.94 -0.07
N LEU A 115 -8.96 -13.02 -0.19
CA LEU A 115 -9.75 -14.06 0.49
C LEU A 115 -9.48 -15.46 -0.08
N LEU A 116 -9.26 -15.57 -1.39
CA LEU A 116 -8.83 -16.83 -2.03
C LEU A 116 -7.43 -17.26 -1.56
N LEU A 117 -6.51 -16.30 -1.39
CA LEU A 117 -5.20 -16.57 -0.80
C LEU A 117 -5.32 -17.14 0.63
N LEU A 118 -6.19 -16.54 1.45
CA LEU A 118 -6.45 -16.99 2.82
C LEU A 118 -7.09 -18.37 2.87
N SER A 119 -8.10 -18.64 2.04
CA SER A 119 -8.72 -19.98 1.98
C SER A 119 -7.72 -21.03 1.51
N GLY A 120 -6.90 -20.72 0.50
CA GLY A 120 -5.82 -21.59 0.03
C GLY A 120 -4.82 -21.93 1.15
N PHE A 121 -4.44 -20.95 1.97
CA PHE A 121 -3.57 -21.16 3.13
C PHE A 121 -4.19 -22.13 4.16
N PHE A 122 -5.47 -21.96 4.52
CA PHE A 122 -6.12 -22.85 5.47
C PHE A 122 -6.29 -24.28 4.92
N ILE A 123 -6.66 -24.41 3.65
CA ILE A 123 -6.78 -25.71 2.96
C ILE A 123 -5.43 -26.42 2.94
N TRP A 124 -4.35 -25.70 2.61
CA TRP A 124 -2.98 -26.24 2.63
C TRP A 124 -2.53 -26.63 4.06
N SER A 125 -2.90 -25.83 5.06
CA SER A 125 -2.54 -26.06 6.47
C SER A 125 -3.31 -27.20 7.13
N ALA A 126 -4.46 -27.61 6.58
CA ALA A 126 -5.36 -28.62 7.15
C ALA A 126 -4.76 -30.05 7.19
N LYS A 127 -3.49 -30.25 6.80
CA LYS A 127 -2.71 -31.51 6.86
C LYS A 127 -3.31 -32.72 6.13
N TYR A 128 -4.49 -32.62 5.53
CA TYR A 128 -5.06 -33.67 4.69
C TYR A 128 -4.31 -33.71 3.36
N LEU A 129 -3.75 -34.88 3.06
CA LEU A 129 -2.95 -35.14 1.86
C LEU A 129 -3.62 -34.60 0.60
N LEU A 130 -4.90 -34.96 0.39
CA LEU A 130 -5.73 -34.61 -0.76
C LEU A 130 -5.99 -33.11 -0.92
N MET A 131 -5.84 -32.32 0.14
CA MET A 131 -6.14 -30.90 0.14
C MET A 131 -4.96 -30.03 -0.31
N ALA A 132 -3.72 -30.54 -0.28
CA ALA A 132 -2.55 -29.72 -0.61
C ALA A 132 -2.58 -29.16 -2.06
N PRO A 133 -2.88 -29.94 -3.12
CA PRO A 133 -2.98 -29.38 -4.48
C PRO A 133 -4.09 -28.33 -4.62
N ILE A 134 -5.21 -28.55 -3.91
CA ILE A 134 -6.34 -27.61 -3.89
C ILE A 134 -5.90 -26.31 -3.22
N GLY A 135 -5.20 -26.38 -2.09
CA GLY A 135 -4.66 -25.20 -1.41
C GLY A 135 -3.73 -24.39 -2.31
N ILE A 136 -2.79 -25.06 -2.99
CA ILE A 136 -1.88 -24.41 -3.95
C ILE A 136 -2.65 -23.74 -5.09
N PHE A 137 -3.69 -24.40 -5.63
CA PHE A 137 -4.52 -23.82 -6.69
C PHE A 137 -5.25 -22.55 -6.22
N PHE A 138 -5.86 -22.57 -5.03
CA PHE A 138 -6.53 -21.40 -4.46
C PHE A 138 -5.55 -20.26 -4.15
N THR A 139 -4.38 -20.57 -3.60
CA THR A 139 -3.35 -19.56 -3.34
C THR A 139 -2.83 -18.95 -4.64
N GLY A 140 -2.52 -19.77 -5.66
CA GLY A 140 -2.05 -19.30 -6.96
C GLY A 140 -3.08 -18.43 -7.69
N THR A 141 -4.35 -18.87 -7.74
CA THR A 141 -5.44 -18.10 -8.35
C THR A 141 -5.71 -16.80 -7.59
N GLY A 142 -5.70 -16.81 -6.25
CA GLY A 142 -5.86 -15.62 -5.43
C GLY A 142 -4.74 -14.58 -5.66
N MET A 143 -3.49 -15.04 -5.82
CA MET A 143 -2.36 -14.17 -6.16
C MET A 143 -2.52 -13.55 -7.55
N LEU A 144 -2.90 -14.34 -8.57
CA LEU A 144 -3.13 -13.85 -9.92
C LEU A 144 -4.25 -12.83 -9.99
N VAL A 145 -5.38 -13.08 -9.33
CA VAL A 145 -6.50 -12.13 -9.24
C VAL A 145 -6.07 -10.82 -8.58
N SER A 146 -5.25 -10.91 -7.53
CA SER A 146 -4.69 -9.73 -6.85
C SER A 146 -3.79 -8.90 -7.78
N ILE A 147 -2.85 -9.56 -8.49
CA ILE A 147 -1.94 -8.92 -9.45
C ILE A 147 -2.73 -8.28 -10.60
N ILE A 148 -3.73 -8.98 -11.15
CA ILE A 148 -4.58 -8.44 -12.23
C ILE A 148 -5.30 -7.17 -11.77
N SER A 149 -5.74 -7.11 -10.51
CA SER A 149 -6.35 -5.90 -9.96
C SER A 149 -5.36 -4.72 -9.96
N TRP A 150 -4.10 -4.96 -9.57
CA TRP A 150 -3.06 -3.93 -9.55
C TRP A 150 -2.68 -3.45 -10.95
N VAL A 151 -2.54 -4.37 -11.90
CA VAL A 151 -2.17 -4.04 -13.29
C VAL A 151 -3.30 -3.27 -13.98
N LYS A 152 -4.56 -3.64 -13.75
CA LYS A 152 -5.72 -2.96 -14.34
C LYS A 152 -5.93 -1.56 -13.76
N GLU A 153 -5.83 -1.41 -12.44
CA GLU A 153 -6.08 -0.14 -11.76
C GLU A 153 -4.99 0.14 -10.71
N PRO A 154 -3.80 0.61 -11.13
CA PRO A 154 -2.69 0.87 -10.21
C PRO A 154 -3.02 1.95 -9.17
N LYS A 155 -4.05 2.77 -9.44
CA LYS A 155 -4.59 3.78 -8.52
C LYS A 155 -5.05 3.19 -7.18
N ILE A 156 -5.37 1.89 -7.13
CA ILE A 156 -5.77 1.20 -5.89
C ILE A 156 -4.67 1.24 -4.83
N LEU A 157 -3.41 1.11 -5.25
CA LEU A 157 -2.25 1.10 -4.36
C LEU A 157 -2.02 2.45 -3.66
N TYR A 158 -2.62 3.52 -4.19
CA TYR A 158 -2.49 4.90 -3.71
C TYR A 158 -3.74 5.42 -3.00
N ILE A 159 -4.68 4.54 -2.61
CA ILE A 159 -5.91 4.96 -1.90
C ILE A 159 -5.63 5.36 -0.44
N LEU A 160 -4.53 4.89 0.16
CA LEU A 160 -4.25 5.02 1.59
C LEU A 160 -3.33 6.16 2.06
N PRO A 161 -2.35 6.67 1.31
CA PRO A 161 -1.32 7.53 1.89
C PRO A 161 -1.81 8.94 2.23
N PHE A 162 -2.75 9.49 1.44
CA PHE A 162 -3.25 10.85 1.63
C PHE A 162 -4.70 11.00 1.16
N LYS A 163 -5.43 11.89 1.80
CA LYS A 163 -6.73 12.39 1.38
C LYS A 163 -6.54 13.81 0.86
N ALA A 164 -6.74 13.99 -0.45
CA ALA A 164 -6.95 15.32 -1.00
C ALA A 164 -8.35 15.80 -0.60
N TYR A 165 -8.45 17.01 -0.07
CA TYR A 165 -9.71 17.61 0.36
C TYR A 165 -10.27 18.52 -0.73
N ARG A 166 -9.41 19.42 -1.26
CA ARG A 166 -9.82 20.46 -2.20
C ARG A 166 -8.66 20.89 -3.09
N LEU A 167 -8.94 21.11 -4.37
CA LEU A 167 -8.03 21.70 -5.35
C LEU A 167 -8.68 22.96 -5.89
N ILE A 168 -7.96 24.07 -5.78
CA ILE A 168 -8.39 25.37 -6.29
C ILE A 168 -7.31 25.88 -7.22
N VAL A 169 -7.75 26.40 -8.35
CA VAL A 169 -6.91 27.07 -9.33
C VAL A 169 -7.42 28.49 -9.46
N LEU A 170 -6.59 29.45 -9.10
CA LEU A 170 -6.90 30.88 -9.14
C LEU A 170 -6.12 31.55 -10.24
N HIS A 171 -6.70 32.59 -10.82
CA HIS A 171 -5.97 33.49 -11.71
C HIS A 171 -4.93 34.28 -10.90
N GLY A 172 -3.66 34.23 -11.31
CA GLY A 172 -2.52 34.66 -10.51
C GLY A 172 -2.49 36.15 -10.16
N LYS A 173 -3.13 37.00 -10.97
CA LYS A 173 -3.23 38.46 -10.75
C LYS A 173 -4.54 38.87 -10.08
N SER A 174 -5.67 38.33 -10.53
CA SER A 174 -6.99 38.78 -10.07
C SER A 174 -7.51 38.01 -8.85
N GLY A 175 -6.93 36.86 -8.53
CA GLY A 175 -7.42 36.00 -7.44
C GLY A 175 -8.74 35.30 -7.75
N VAL A 176 -9.29 35.48 -8.95
CA VAL A 176 -10.57 34.87 -9.38
C VAL A 176 -10.38 33.36 -9.53
N PRO A 177 -11.27 32.52 -8.97
CA PRO A 177 -11.22 31.09 -9.16
C PRO A 177 -11.52 30.72 -10.61
N LEU A 178 -10.58 30.01 -11.24
CA LEU A 178 -10.70 29.44 -12.58
C LEU A 178 -11.24 28.01 -12.52
N PHE A 179 -10.86 27.28 -11.47
CA PHE A 179 -11.29 25.91 -11.26
C PHE A 179 -11.32 25.59 -9.77
N ASN A 180 -12.34 24.86 -9.34
CA ASN A 180 -12.50 24.41 -7.98
C ASN A 180 -13.05 22.98 -7.97
N TYR A 181 -12.35 22.08 -7.29
CA TYR A 181 -12.75 20.70 -7.13
C TYR A 181 -12.67 20.27 -5.68
N ASN A 182 -13.81 19.83 -5.16
CA ASN A 182 -13.95 19.30 -3.80
C ASN A 182 -14.03 17.77 -3.86
N TRP A 183 -13.10 17.09 -3.21
CA TRP A 183 -13.21 15.64 -3.00
C TRP A 183 -14.09 15.31 -1.80
N VAL A 184 -14.20 16.23 -0.85
CA VAL A 184 -15.03 16.11 0.34
C VAL A 184 -15.92 17.35 0.42
N GLU A 185 -17.20 17.16 0.71
CA GLU A 185 -18.13 18.26 0.93
C GLU A 185 -17.76 18.99 2.22
N TYR A 186 -17.10 20.13 2.09
CA TYR A 186 -16.88 21.06 3.19
C TYR A 186 -17.88 22.21 3.07
N LYS A 187 -18.44 22.62 4.22
CA LYS A 187 -19.33 23.79 4.33
C LYS A 187 -18.61 25.14 4.17
N VAL A 188 -17.35 25.14 3.75
CA VAL A 188 -16.58 26.38 3.62
C VAL A 188 -16.71 26.89 2.20
N ASP A 189 -17.29 28.08 2.10
CA ASP A 189 -17.51 28.79 0.85
C ASP A 189 -16.21 28.94 0.05
N GLU A 190 -16.33 28.80 -1.26
CA GLU A 190 -15.26 29.03 -2.23
C GLU A 190 -14.66 30.43 -2.10
N ALA A 191 -15.50 31.43 -1.84
CA ALA A 191 -15.07 32.81 -1.66
C ALA A 191 -14.08 32.99 -0.50
N ILE A 192 -14.26 32.25 0.60
CA ILE A 192 -13.37 32.33 1.78
C ILE A 192 -12.00 31.76 1.44
N TYR A 193 -11.98 30.61 0.76
CA TYR A 193 -10.73 29.96 0.38
C TYR A 193 -9.97 30.72 -0.70
N SER A 194 -10.66 31.24 -1.72
CA SER A 194 -10.02 32.06 -2.76
C SER A 194 -9.44 33.33 -2.15
N GLY A 195 -10.18 33.98 -1.22
CA GLY A 195 -9.70 35.12 -0.44
C GLY A 195 -8.43 34.81 0.36
N LEU A 196 -8.40 33.69 1.09
CA LEU A 196 -7.22 33.24 1.85
C LEU A 196 -6.01 33.01 0.93
N LEU A 197 -6.19 32.29 -0.17
CA LEU A 197 -5.13 32.00 -1.14
C LEU A 197 -4.60 33.29 -1.80
N HIS A 198 -5.50 34.23 -2.11
CA HIS A 198 -5.13 35.52 -2.67
C HIS A 198 -4.35 36.37 -1.66
N ALA A 199 -4.80 36.43 -0.40
CA ALA A 199 -4.09 37.12 0.68
C ALA A 199 -2.68 36.53 0.90
N LEU A 200 -2.56 35.20 0.90
CA LEU A 200 -1.26 34.52 0.99
C LEU A 200 -0.35 34.87 -0.20
N ASN A 201 -0.88 34.89 -1.43
CA ASN A 201 -0.12 35.28 -2.61
C ASN A 201 0.38 36.73 -2.54
N ASN A 202 -0.44 37.65 -2.03
CA ASN A 202 -0.06 39.05 -1.84
C ASN A 202 1.01 39.18 -0.74
N ALA A 203 0.87 38.44 0.36
CA ALA A 203 1.90 38.39 1.41
C ALA A 203 3.26 37.89 0.89
N ILE A 204 3.26 36.88 0.01
CA ILE A 204 4.48 36.38 -0.65
C ILE A 204 5.14 37.47 -1.50
N GLN A 205 4.34 38.25 -2.25
CA GLN A 205 4.87 39.34 -3.08
C GLN A 205 5.53 40.43 -2.23
N ILE A 206 4.94 40.75 -1.07
CA ILE A 206 5.47 41.76 -0.13
C ILE A 206 6.81 41.30 0.45
N LEU A 207 6.93 40.02 0.82
CA LEU A 207 8.13 39.48 1.45
C LEU A 207 9.37 39.50 0.53
N LYS A 208 9.21 39.64 -0.80
CA LYS A 208 10.28 39.67 -1.83
C LYS A 208 11.35 38.57 -1.70
N ARG A 209 11.12 37.54 -0.90
CA ARG A 209 12.07 36.46 -0.57
C ARG A 209 11.39 35.11 -0.68
N GLY A 210 11.54 34.48 -1.85
CA GLY A 210 11.17 33.09 -2.08
C GLY A 210 9.69 32.85 -2.43
N SER A 211 9.29 31.58 -2.33
CA SER A 211 7.92 31.11 -2.61
C SER A 211 7.45 30.20 -1.49
N ILE A 212 6.21 30.39 -1.01
CA ILE A 212 5.58 29.44 -0.10
C ILE A 212 5.18 28.23 -0.93
N LYS A 213 5.78 27.08 -0.63
CA LYS A 213 5.44 25.79 -1.27
C LYS A 213 4.46 24.99 -0.44
N HIS A 214 4.61 25.03 0.88
CA HIS A 214 3.83 24.25 1.83
C HIS A 214 3.49 25.12 3.04
N ILE A 215 2.22 25.09 3.44
CA ILE A 215 1.75 25.59 4.73
C ILE A 215 1.28 24.37 5.51
N LEU A 216 2.01 24.05 6.58
CA LEU A 216 1.67 22.96 7.48
C LEU A 216 0.58 23.43 8.45
N LEU A 217 -0.55 22.73 8.46
CA LEU A 217 -1.66 22.92 9.38
C LEU A 217 -1.65 21.78 10.41
N THR A 218 -2.37 21.93 11.52
CA THR A 218 -2.44 20.89 12.55
C THR A 218 -2.99 19.57 12.02
N GLU A 219 -3.97 19.62 11.12
CA GLU A 219 -4.66 18.44 10.56
C GLU A 219 -4.51 18.31 9.04
N GLY A 220 -3.56 19.03 8.45
CA GLY A 220 -3.42 19.01 7.00
C GLY A 220 -2.25 19.84 6.48
N VAL A 221 -2.18 19.92 5.16
CA VAL A 221 -1.17 20.66 4.44
C VAL A 221 -1.85 21.37 3.29
N LEU A 222 -1.61 22.67 3.19
CA LEU A 222 -1.90 23.44 1.99
C LEU A 222 -0.64 23.52 1.14
N ILE A 223 -0.68 22.87 -0.02
CA ILE A 223 0.37 22.90 -1.05
C ILE A 223 0.03 24.02 -2.02
N LEU A 224 0.96 24.97 -2.15
CA LEU A 224 0.82 26.13 -3.02
C LEU A 224 1.82 26.04 -4.16
N LYS A 225 1.33 26.26 -5.37
CA LYS A 225 2.19 26.40 -6.55
C LYS A 225 1.75 27.59 -7.37
N LYS A 226 2.66 28.54 -7.53
CA LYS A 226 2.49 29.71 -8.40
C LYS A 226 3.17 29.48 -9.75
N SER A 227 2.45 29.82 -10.80
CA SER A 227 2.93 30.04 -12.18
C SER A 227 2.71 31.51 -12.56
N GLU A 228 3.08 31.92 -13.77
CA GLU A 228 2.94 33.32 -14.22
C GLU A 228 1.49 33.80 -14.19
N ASN A 229 0.57 32.94 -14.65
CA ASN A 229 -0.84 33.29 -14.83
C ASN A 229 -1.78 32.65 -13.80
N VAL A 230 -1.28 31.69 -13.03
CA VAL A 230 -2.13 30.79 -12.23
C VAL A 230 -1.52 30.50 -10.87
N LEU A 231 -2.36 30.44 -9.84
CA LEU A 231 -2.03 29.95 -8.50
C LEU A 231 -2.85 28.70 -8.20
N VAL A 232 -2.18 27.59 -7.98
CA VAL A 232 -2.80 26.31 -7.62
C VAL A 232 -2.63 26.10 -6.11
N GLY A 233 -3.75 25.90 -5.41
CA GLY A 233 -3.81 25.51 -4.02
C GLY A 233 -4.43 24.13 -3.87
N LEU A 234 -3.68 23.19 -3.29
CA LEU A 234 -4.16 21.85 -2.98
C LEU A 234 -4.13 21.64 -1.47
N ILE A 235 -5.27 21.26 -0.90
CA ILE A 235 -5.40 20.92 0.51
C ILE A 235 -5.44 19.40 0.63
N ALA A 236 -4.55 18.84 1.46
CA ALA A 236 -4.51 17.42 1.76
C ALA A 236 -4.27 17.20 3.26
N ASP A 237 -4.51 15.98 3.74
CA ASP A 237 -4.18 15.59 5.12
C ASP A 237 -2.66 15.51 5.37
N LYS A 238 -1.88 15.18 4.34
CA LYS A 238 -0.42 15.03 4.41
C LYS A 238 0.29 15.53 3.17
N THR A 239 1.53 15.99 3.34
CA THR A 239 2.45 16.22 2.22
C THR A 239 2.88 14.89 1.62
N SER A 240 2.64 14.71 0.32
CA SER A 240 3.22 13.60 -0.44
C SER A 240 4.06 14.13 -1.60
N LYS A 241 5.17 13.45 -1.94
CA LYS A 241 5.97 13.77 -3.14
C LYS A 241 5.12 13.69 -4.40
N PHE A 242 4.17 12.75 -4.44
CA PHE A 242 3.24 12.57 -5.54
C PHE A 242 2.32 13.79 -5.73
N LEU A 243 1.66 14.24 -4.66
CA LEU A 243 0.81 15.44 -4.68
C LEU A 243 1.60 16.68 -5.11
N THR A 244 2.82 16.83 -4.60
CA THR A 244 3.70 17.95 -4.94
C THR A 244 4.08 17.94 -6.43
N ASN A 245 4.28 16.77 -7.03
CA ASN A 245 4.57 16.63 -8.46
C ASN A 245 3.33 16.87 -9.33
N LEU A 246 2.14 16.42 -8.91
CA LEU A 246 0.88 16.72 -9.61
C LEU A 246 0.63 18.23 -9.70
N CYS A 247 0.86 18.97 -8.62
CA CYS A 247 0.73 20.43 -8.63
C CYS A 247 1.74 21.12 -9.55
N LYS A 248 2.87 20.48 -9.90
CA LYS A 248 3.81 21.03 -10.89
C LYS A 248 3.32 20.81 -12.32
N SER A 249 2.79 19.62 -12.63
CA SER A 249 2.27 19.35 -13.98
C SER A 249 1.04 20.18 -14.33
N SER A 250 0.24 20.59 -13.35
CA SER A 250 -0.95 21.43 -13.55
C SER A 250 -0.65 22.91 -13.80
N THR A 251 0.62 23.30 -13.91
CA THR A 251 1.05 24.69 -14.15
C THR A 251 1.68 24.93 -15.53
N ILE A 252 1.64 23.91 -16.39
CA ILE A 252 1.93 24.00 -17.83
C ILE A 252 0.68 24.51 -18.53
#